data_AF-A0A919R9G7-F1
#
_entry.id   AF-A0A919R9G7-F1
#
_cell.length_a   1.000
_cell.length_b   1.000
_cell.length_c   1.000
_cell.angle_alpha   90.00
_cell.angle_beta   90.00
_cell.angle_gamma   90.00
#
_symmetry.space_group_name_H-M   'P 1'
#
loop_
_entity.id
_entity.type
_entity.pdbx_description
1 polymer ?
#
loop_
_entity_poly.entity_id
_entity_poly.type
_entity_poly.pdbx_seq_one_letter_code
_entity_poly.pdbx_strand_id
1 'polypeptide(L)'
;MLAGVVAVLATLIATALTWSAPASAAAAPLVSAASGRCLNVKGNTDALGTDLQIWDCNGQAGQAFDFTSAGELRTFNGTRCLDAYANGTSPGTRLVIWSCNGQNNQKWRMNADGSITGVGSNLCVDVNGGGTANGTAVILWTCNGQSNQKWSTTGGGTPTPTPTVTPSPPPPGARPCDIYAAGGTACVAAHSTTRALYQAYNGNLYQVRRSSDNTTRNIAVLTAGGVANAAAQDSFCAGTSCVITVVYDQSGRGNDLWYQGSSVVPGSPQSKPATATTESLTVGGNKAYSLYINPGNSYWRDGHLTGVPTGSQPEGMYMVTSGIHVNSGCCFDYGNSETTRKADAAGAMDAINFSKQCWFGGCQGSGPWVQADLEWGLFPGGSQSWNPNQRAFPQKFVTATLKNNGTSRFAIKGSDAQSGSLYTLYDGGLPPGYSPMKKQGAIILGSGGDCCKPDGGANLSAGTFYEGAMVAGYPSDATENAVQAEIVSAGYR
;
A
#
# COMPACT_ATOMS: atom_id res chain seq x y z
N MET A 1 -28.31 61.14 -53.89
CA MET A 1 -28.64 59.94 -54.69
C MET A 1 -27.31 59.39 -55.19
N LEU A 2 -26.79 58.21 -54.89
CA LEU A 2 -27.24 56.99 -54.22
C LEU A 2 -26.03 56.44 -53.42
N ALA A 3 -26.30 55.81 -52.28
CA ALA A 3 -25.33 55.03 -51.53
C ALA A 3 -25.15 53.63 -52.16
N GLY A 4 -23.91 53.15 -52.28
CA GLY A 4 -23.59 51.77 -52.62
C GLY A 4 -22.84 51.12 -51.46
N VAL A 5 -23.53 50.29 -50.69
CA VAL A 5 -22.97 49.52 -49.57
C VAL A 5 -22.55 48.16 -50.10
N VAL A 6 -21.25 47.84 -50.03
CA VAL A 6 -20.72 46.48 -50.20
C VAL A 6 -20.69 45.83 -48.82
N ALA A 7 -21.52 44.81 -48.62
CA ALA A 7 -21.52 44.01 -47.39
C ALA A 7 -20.45 42.92 -47.48
N VAL A 8 -19.42 43.01 -46.63
CA VAL A 8 -18.46 41.92 -46.39
C VAL A 8 -18.98 41.11 -45.20
N LEU A 9 -19.41 39.87 -45.43
CA LEU A 9 -19.72 38.91 -44.37
C LEU A 9 -18.41 38.38 -43.77
N ALA A 10 -18.11 38.77 -42.52
CA ALA A 10 -17.07 38.13 -41.71
C ALA A 10 -17.70 37.02 -40.88
N THR A 11 -17.32 35.76 -41.12
CA THR A 11 -17.67 34.62 -40.29
C THR A 11 -16.82 34.62 -39.02
N LEU A 12 -17.42 35.02 -37.89
CA LEU A 12 -16.85 34.81 -36.56
C LEU A 12 -17.00 33.33 -36.18
N ILE A 13 -15.88 32.61 -36.11
CA ILE A 13 -15.81 31.29 -35.46
C ILE A 13 -15.70 31.54 -33.96
N ALA A 14 -16.81 31.36 -33.24
CA ALA A 14 -16.79 31.31 -31.78
C ALA A 14 -16.24 29.95 -31.34
N THR A 15 -15.01 29.92 -30.83
CA THR A 15 -14.48 28.78 -30.08
C THR A 15 -15.22 28.69 -28.76
N ALA A 16 -16.16 27.75 -28.66
CA ALA A 16 -16.75 27.38 -27.39
C ALA A 16 -15.67 26.73 -26.51
N LEU A 17 -15.15 27.47 -25.52
CA LEU A 17 -14.47 26.85 -24.39
C LEU A 17 -15.52 26.04 -23.61
N THR A 18 -15.54 24.73 -23.80
CA THR A 18 -16.29 23.83 -22.93
C THR A 18 -15.59 23.79 -21.59
N TRP A 19 -16.13 24.51 -20.61
CA TRP A 19 -15.73 24.36 -19.22
C TRP A 19 -16.30 23.02 -18.74
N SER A 20 -15.46 21.99 -18.71
CA SER A 20 -15.80 20.72 -18.08
C SER A 20 -15.97 20.98 -16.59
N ALA A 21 -17.21 20.95 -16.10
CA ALA A 21 -17.48 20.91 -14.67
C ALA A 21 -16.73 19.70 -14.06
N PRO A 22 -16.11 19.85 -12.89
CA PRO A 22 -15.48 18.72 -12.22
C PRO A 22 -16.54 17.64 -11.98
N ALA A 23 -16.21 16.39 -12.33
CA ALA A 23 -17.04 15.24 -12.01
C ALA A 23 -17.29 15.22 -10.49
N SER A 24 -18.55 15.07 -10.08
CA SER A 24 -18.92 14.94 -8.67
C SER A 24 -18.17 13.74 -8.06
N ALA A 25 -17.60 13.93 -6.87
CA ALA A 25 -16.96 12.85 -6.13
C ALA A 25 -17.96 11.68 -5.98
N ALA A 26 -17.48 10.45 -6.17
CA ALA A 26 -18.31 9.27 -5.97
C ALA A 26 -18.64 9.12 -4.48
N ALA A 27 -19.90 8.81 -4.15
CA ALA A 27 -20.33 8.57 -2.78
C ALA A 27 -19.50 7.45 -2.12
N ALA A 28 -19.00 7.70 -0.90
CA ALA A 28 -18.06 6.83 -0.19
C ALA A 28 -18.61 6.41 1.18
N PRO A 29 -18.18 5.26 1.73
CA PRO A 29 -18.54 4.88 3.09
C PRO A 29 -17.90 5.81 4.12
N LEU A 30 -18.67 6.23 5.13
CA LEU A 30 -18.12 6.89 6.32
C LEU A 30 -17.87 5.85 7.41
N VAL A 31 -16.61 5.53 7.68
CA VAL A 31 -16.19 4.45 8.60
C VAL A 31 -15.83 5.01 9.96
N SER A 32 -16.47 4.50 11.01
CA SER A 32 -16.19 4.84 12.40
C SER A 32 -14.78 4.38 12.80
N ALA A 33 -13.94 5.29 13.27
CA ALA A 33 -12.59 4.95 13.73
C ALA A 33 -12.57 4.04 14.96
N ALA A 34 -13.64 4.05 15.77
CA ALA A 34 -13.76 3.20 16.95
C ALA A 34 -14.03 1.73 16.62
N SER A 35 -14.76 1.45 15.53
CA SER A 35 -15.28 0.10 15.25
C SER A 35 -14.90 -0.46 13.89
N GLY A 36 -14.41 0.37 12.95
CA GLY A 36 -14.21 -0.04 11.55
C GLY A 36 -15.52 -0.26 10.78
N ARG A 37 -16.67 0.07 11.36
CA ARG A 37 -18.00 -0.08 10.77
C ARG A 37 -18.46 1.20 10.08
N CYS A 38 -19.33 1.07 9.09
CA CYS A 38 -19.83 2.16 8.27
C CYS A 38 -21.04 2.85 8.93
N LEU A 39 -21.14 4.17 8.77
CA LEU A 39 -22.38 4.92 8.94
C LEU A 39 -23.41 4.34 7.99
N ASN A 40 -24.55 3.97 8.53
CA ASN A 40 -25.52 3.14 7.84
C ASN A 40 -26.93 3.63 8.15
N VAL A 41 -27.74 3.83 7.11
CA VAL A 41 -29.20 4.00 7.26
C VAL A 41 -29.82 2.68 7.69
N LYS A 42 -30.49 2.67 8.85
CA LYS A 42 -31.05 1.44 9.43
C LYS A 42 -31.99 0.76 8.44
N GLY A 43 -31.73 -0.53 8.16
CA GLY A 43 -32.52 -1.31 7.21
C GLY A 43 -32.30 -0.98 5.72
N ASN A 44 -31.33 -0.11 5.39
CA ASN A 44 -31.01 0.26 4.01
C ASN A 44 -32.25 0.70 3.20
N THR A 45 -33.13 1.49 3.81
CA THR A 45 -34.34 2.06 3.21
C THR A 45 -34.22 3.57 3.04
N ASP A 46 -34.86 4.13 2.01
CA ASP A 46 -34.91 5.57 1.76
C ASP A 46 -36.14 6.25 2.43
N ALA A 47 -36.81 5.57 3.36
CA ALA A 47 -37.93 6.12 4.13
C ALA A 47 -37.48 7.31 5.00
N LEU A 48 -38.22 8.42 4.93
CA LEU A 48 -37.92 9.64 5.68
C LEU A 48 -38.01 9.41 7.19
N GLY A 49 -37.06 9.96 7.94
CA GLY A 49 -36.99 9.82 9.40
C GLY A 49 -36.34 8.53 9.88
N THR A 50 -35.78 7.72 8.97
CA THR A 50 -35.03 6.51 9.33
C THR A 50 -33.73 6.89 10.04
N ASP A 51 -33.47 6.25 11.18
CA ASP A 51 -32.29 6.49 12.01
C ASP A 51 -30.98 6.00 11.37
N LEU A 52 -29.89 6.67 11.75
CA LEU A 52 -28.54 6.22 11.47
C LEU A 52 -28.01 5.28 12.57
N GLN A 53 -27.24 4.30 12.14
CA GLN A 53 -26.53 3.35 12.99
C GLN A 53 -25.13 3.08 12.40
N ILE A 54 -24.27 2.39 13.15
CA ILE A 54 -23.12 1.71 12.56
C ILE A 54 -23.48 0.29 12.14
N TRP A 55 -22.98 -0.14 10.99
CA TRP A 55 -23.12 -1.51 10.49
C TRP A 55 -21.87 -1.93 9.74
N ASP A 56 -21.60 -3.22 9.67
CA ASP A 56 -20.49 -3.75 8.86
C ASP A 56 -20.58 -3.20 7.43
N CYS A 57 -19.43 -2.77 6.91
CA CYS A 57 -19.35 -2.15 5.60
C CYS A 57 -19.68 -3.17 4.51
N ASN A 58 -20.73 -2.90 3.73
CA ASN A 58 -21.27 -3.84 2.73
C ASN A 58 -21.56 -3.18 1.37
N GLY A 59 -21.23 -1.90 1.21
CA GLY A 59 -21.34 -1.17 -0.06
C GLY A 59 -22.78 -0.85 -0.50
N GLN A 60 -23.77 -1.03 0.38
CA GLN A 60 -25.16 -0.70 0.07
C GLN A 60 -25.39 0.81 -0.03
N ALA A 61 -26.45 1.19 -0.74
CA ALA A 61 -26.79 2.59 -1.02
C ALA A 61 -26.96 3.44 0.26
N GLY A 62 -27.49 2.86 1.34
CA GLY A 62 -27.63 3.49 2.65
C GLY A 62 -26.32 3.58 3.46
N GLN A 63 -25.19 3.14 2.92
CA GLN A 63 -23.84 3.36 3.46
C GLN A 63 -23.01 4.29 2.56
N ALA A 64 -23.50 4.62 1.36
CA ALA A 64 -22.82 5.51 0.44
C ALA A 64 -23.22 6.96 0.76
N PHE A 65 -22.29 7.73 1.32
CA PHE A 65 -22.48 9.14 1.65
C PHE A 65 -21.56 10.02 0.82
N ASP A 66 -22.11 11.10 0.26
CA ASP A 66 -21.38 12.09 -0.51
C ASP A 66 -21.43 13.47 0.17
N PHE A 67 -20.29 14.14 0.26
CA PHE A 67 -20.20 15.52 0.73
C PHE A 67 -20.36 16.47 -0.44
N THR A 68 -21.46 17.22 -0.43
CA THR A 68 -21.72 18.22 -1.46
C THR A 68 -21.01 19.55 -1.17
N SER A 69 -20.78 20.36 -2.21
CA SER A 69 -20.28 21.73 -2.07
C SER A 69 -21.20 22.64 -1.24
N ALA A 70 -22.48 22.27 -1.12
CA ALA A 70 -23.46 22.95 -0.27
C ALA A 70 -23.35 22.56 1.21
N GLY A 71 -22.37 21.74 1.60
CA GLY A 71 -22.16 21.27 2.97
C GLY A 71 -23.13 20.16 3.41
N GLU A 72 -23.84 19.51 2.49
CA GLU A 72 -24.75 18.40 2.83
C GLU A 72 -24.03 17.06 2.72
N LEU A 73 -24.45 16.11 3.56
CA LEU A 73 -24.10 14.70 3.46
C LEU A 73 -25.27 13.95 2.84
N ARG A 74 -25.13 13.52 1.58
CA ARG A 74 -26.22 12.88 0.84
C ARG A 74 -26.01 11.39 0.66
N THR A 75 -27.09 10.61 0.74
CA THR A 75 -27.10 9.17 0.54
C THR A 75 -28.21 8.75 -0.44
N PHE A 76 -28.29 7.47 -0.81
CA PHE A 76 -29.17 6.95 -1.86
C PHE A 76 -29.08 7.77 -3.16
N ASN A 77 -27.88 7.84 -3.73
CA ASN A 77 -27.59 8.56 -4.97
C ASN A 77 -28.03 10.04 -4.94
N GLY A 78 -27.85 10.70 -3.79
CA GLY A 78 -28.13 12.13 -3.66
C GLY A 78 -29.58 12.49 -3.32
N THR A 79 -30.46 11.51 -3.14
CA THR A 79 -31.91 11.75 -2.93
C THR A 79 -32.30 11.96 -1.47
N ARG A 80 -31.40 11.67 -0.53
CA ARG A 80 -31.61 11.83 0.92
C ARG A 80 -30.43 12.55 1.56
N CYS A 81 -30.70 13.35 2.58
CA CYS A 81 -29.70 14.08 3.34
C CYS A 81 -29.63 13.56 4.78
N LEU A 82 -28.42 13.49 5.34
CA LEU A 82 -28.20 13.35 6.78
C LEU A 82 -28.78 14.59 7.47
N ASP A 83 -29.61 14.37 8.50
CA ASP A 83 -30.43 15.39 9.13
C ASP A 83 -30.38 15.23 10.65
N ALA A 84 -30.11 16.34 11.36
CA ALA A 84 -30.35 16.42 12.79
C ALA A 84 -31.85 16.62 13.04
N TYR A 85 -32.48 15.57 13.58
CA TYR A 85 -33.93 15.44 13.63
C TYR A 85 -34.59 16.65 14.28
N ALA A 86 -35.65 17.16 13.64
CA ALA A 86 -36.46 18.29 14.10
C ALA A 86 -35.64 19.56 14.39
N ASN A 87 -34.56 19.81 13.65
CA ASN A 87 -33.63 20.92 13.89
C ASN A 87 -32.98 20.90 15.29
N GLY A 88 -32.86 19.71 15.90
CA GLY A 88 -32.31 19.57 17.24
C GLY A 88 -30.84 19.98 17.32
N THR A 89 -30.49 20.73 18.37
CA THR A 89 -29.13 21.23 18.64
C THR A 89 -28.55 20.75 19.98
N SER A 90 -29.28 19.90 20.71
CA SER A 90 -28.87 19.36 22.01
C SER A 90 -28.14 18.01 21.87
N PRO A 91 -27.18 17.68 22.76
CA PRO A 91 -26.62 16.33 22.85
C PRO A 91 -27.71 15.27 23.02
N GLY A 92 -27.61 14.16 22.31
CA GLY A 92 -28.63 13.13 22.24
C GLY A 92 -29.63 13.30 21.10
N THR A 93 -29.58 14.41 20.34
CA THR A 93 -30.41 14.57 19.14
C THR A 93 -30.12 13.44 18.16
N ARG A 94 -31.16 12.75 17.72
CA ARG A 94 -31.05 11.66 16.74
C ARG A 94 -30.61 12.19 15.38
N LEU A 95 -29.76 11.42 14.69
CA LEU A 95 -29.49 11.63 13.29
C LEU A 95 -30.37 10.69 12.46
N VAL A 96 -31.02 11.27 11.45
CA VAL A 96 -31.89 10.55 10.52
C VAL A 96 -31.53 10.88 9.07
N ILE A 97 -32.13 10.18 8.13
CA ILE A 97 -32.24 10.66 6.75
C ILE A 97 -33.54 11.44 6.54
N TRP A 98 -33.47 12.54 5.78
CA TRP A 98 -34.63 13.35 5.41
C TRP A 98 -34.55 13.85 3.97
N SER A 99 -35.63 14.47 3.49
CA SER A 99 -35.62 15.20 2.21
C SER A 99 -34.63 16.35 2.30
N CYS A 100 -33.73 16.46 1.32
CA CYS A 100 -32.77 17.55 1.23
C CYS A 100 -33.51 18.89 1.08
N ASN A 101 -33.37 19.78 2.06
CA ASN A 101 -34.11 21.04 2.15
C ASN A 101 -33.21 22.26 2.37
N GLY A 102 -31.88 22.06 2.45
CA GLY A 102 -30.89 23.13 2.54
C GLY A 102 -30.81 23.83 3.90
N GLN A 103 -31.58 23.41 4.92
CA GLN A 103 -31.55 23.98 6.26
C GLN A 103 -30.26 23.62 7.02
N ASN A 104 -29.93 24.42 8.04
CA ASN A 104 -28.68 24.28 8.82
C ASN A 104 -28.54 22.93 9.55
N ASN A 105 -29.64 22.24 9.85
CA ASN A 105 -29.65 20.91 10.46
C ASN A 105 -29.26 19.78 9.49
N GLN A 106 -29.09 20.10 8.20
CA GLN A 106 -28.56 19.20 7.15
C GLN A 106 -27.18 19.64 6.65
N LYS A 107 -26.57 20.63 7.32
CA LYS A 107 -25.25 21.14 6.98
C LYS A 107 -24.21 20.57 7.93
N TRP A 108 -23.18 19.98 7.35
CA TRP A 108 -22.16 19.20 8.02
C TRP A 108 -20.79 19.67 7.56
N ARG A 109 -19.86 19.70 8.50
CA ARG A 109 -18.46 20.01 8.25
C ARG A 109 -17.61 18.81 8.67
N MET A 110 -16.94 18.21 7.69
CA MET A 110 -15.86 17.26 7.93
C MET A 110 -14.63 18.03 8.42
N ASN A 111 -14.12 17.67 9.58
CA ASN A 111 -12.94 18.28 10.18
C ASN A 111 -11.69 17.44 9.90
N ALA A 112 -10.53 18.10 9.89
CA ALA A 112 -9.24 17.44 9.65
C ALA A 112 -8.91 16.35 10.68
N ASP A 113 -9.52 16.42 11.87
CA ASP A 113 -9.34 15.45 12.95
C ASP A 113 -10.26 14.23 12.83
N GLY A 114 -10.98 14.08 11.72
CA GLY A 114 -11.92 13.00 11.44
C GLY A 114 -13.32 13.21 12.02
N SER A 115 -13.58 14.26 12.81
CA SER A 115 -14.93 14.53 13.31
C SER A 115 -15.83 15.13 12.23
N ILE A 116 -17.12 14.82 12.28
CA ILE A 116 -18.14 15.50 11.47
C ILE A 116 -18.98 16.35 12.41
N THR A 117 -18.98 17.67 12.20
CA THR A 117 -19.75 18.62 13.03
C THR A 117 -20.97 19.15 12.31
N GLY A 118 -22.11 19.22 12.99
CA GLY A 118 -23.30 19.91 12.48
C GLY A 118 -23.09 21.42 12.50
N VAL A 119 -23.33 22.10 11.39
CA VAL A 119 -23.17 23.57 11.28
C VAL A 119 -24.18 24.31 12.16
N GLY A 120 -25.40 23.78 12.31
CA GLY A 120 -26.43 24.37 13.18
C GLY A 120 -26.24 24.14 14.68
N SER A 121 -25.53 23.09 15.09
CA SER A 121 -25.42 22.66 16.49
C SER A 121 -24.01 22.78 17.07
N ASN A 122 -22.97 22.79 16.23
CA ASN A 122 -21.57 22.59 16.61
C ASN A 122 -21.30 21.28 17.36
N LEU A 123 -22.21 20.31 17.30
CA LEU A 123 -22.08 18.98 17.89
C LEU A 123 -21.54 17.98 16.86
N CYS A 124 -20.92 16.91 17.36
CA CYS A 124 -20.30 15.87 16.56
C CYS A 124 -21.29 14.75 16.23
N VAL A 125 -21.16 14.17 15.04
CA VAL A 125 -21.75 12.87 14.67
C VAL A 125 -21.04 11.80 15.52
N ASP A 126 -21.79 11.17 16.42
CA ASP A 126 -21.28 10.35 17.52
C ASP A 126 -21.94 8.96 17.51
N VAL A 127 -21.14 7.90 17.59
CA VAL A 127 -21.65 6.55 17.87
C VAL A 127 -22.00 6.46 19.35
N ASN A 128 -23.30 6.35 19.64
CA ASN A 128 -23.86 6.54 20.97
C ASN A 128 -23.19 5.64 22.02
N GLY A 129 -22.72 6.25 23.12
CA GLY A 129 -22.05 5.57 24.22
C GLY A 129 -20.73 4.89 23.86
N GLY A 130 -20.15 5.20 22.69
CA GLY A 130 -18.94 4.54 22.19
C GLY A 130 -19.14 3.07 21.82
N GLY A 131 -20.38 2.63 21.59
CA GLY A 131 -20.65 1.23 21.24
C GLY A 131 -20.01 0.83 19.92
N THR A 132 -19.52 -0.42 19.85
CA THR A 132 -18.84 -0.93 18.65
C THR A 132 -19.66 -1.95 17.87
N ALA A 133 -20.76 -2.46 18.42
CA ALA A 133 -21.58 -3.49 17.78
C ALA A 133 -22.44 -2.96 16.62
N ASN A 134 -22.75 -3.83 15.66
CA ASN A 134 -23.74 -3.56 14.62
C ASN A 134 -25.07 -3.10 15.23
N GLY A 135 -25.66 -2.06 14.66
CA GLY A 135 -26.92 -1.50 15.13
C GLY A 135 -26.79 -0.47 16.25
N THR A 136 -25.56 -0.15 16.70
CA THR A 136 -25.36 0.97 17.63
C THR A 136 -25.77 2.28 16.96
N ALA A 137 -26.64 3.05 17.61
CA ALA A 137 -27.21 4.29 17.06
C ALA A 137 -26.14 5.38 16.89
N VAL A 138 -26.35 6.26 15.91
CA VAL A 138 -25.53 7.46 15.70
C VAL A 138 -26.38 8.71 16.01
N ILE A 139 -25.83 9.61 16.83
CA ILE A 139 -26.51 10.79 17.38
C ILE A 139 -25.63 12.04 17.24
N LEU A 140 -26.17 13.21 17.58
CA LEU A 140 -25.37 14.38 17.93
C LEU A 140 -24.90 14.30 19.37
N TRP A 141 -23.61 14.57 19.61
CA TRP A 141 -23.07 14.66 20.95
C TRP A 141 -22.02 15.76 21.08
N THR A 142 -21.76 16.19 22.32
CA THR A 142 -20.67 17.13 22.62
C THR A 142 -19.35 16.57 22.11
N CYS A 143 -18.68 17.34 21.25
CA CYS A 143 -17.38 16.96 20.71
C CYS A 143 -16.37 16.81 21.86
N ASN A 144 -15.84 15.61 22.05
CA ASN A 144 -14.94 15.25 23.14
C ASN A 144 -13.63 14.61 22.65
N GLY A 145 -13.46 14.48 21.32
CA GLY A 145 -12.24 13.99 20.68
C GLY A 145 -12.07 12.47 20.70
N GLN A 146 -13.00 11.72 21.27
CA GLN A 146 -12.94 10.25 21.33
C GLN A 146 -13.16 9.61 19.95
N SER A 147 -12.68 8.38 19.79
CA SER A 147 -12.69 7.64 18.52
C SER A 147 -14.10 7.37 17.98
N ASN A 148 -15.12 7.32 18.83
CA ASN A 148 -16.53 7.12 18.45
C ASN A 148 -17.15 8.35 17.77
N GLN A 149 -16.45 9.50 17.76
CA GLN A 149 -16.83 10.72 17.04
C GLN A 149 -16.00 10.93 15.78
N LYS A 150 -15.15 9.96 15.42
CA LYS A 150 -14.24 10.06 14.28
C LYS A 150 -14.71 9.14 13.16
N TRP A 151 -14.76 9.69 11.96
CA TRP A 151 -15.22 9.06 10.74
C TRP A 151 -14.14 9.20 9.68
N SER A 152 -14.05 8.23 8.78
CA SER A 152 -13.13 8.25 7.64
C SER A 152 -13.89 7.88 6.37
N THR A 153 -13.65 8.58 5.27
CA THR A 153 -14.16 8.19 3.94
C THR A 153 -13.36 7.06 3.29
N THR A 154 -12.26 6.64 3.92
CA THR A 154 -11.42 5.52 3.51
C THR A 154 -11.64 4.35 4.49
N GLY A 155 -12.16 3.23 4.00
CA GLY A 155 -12.45 2.08 4.84
C GLY A 155 -11.17 1.36 5.31
N GLY A 156 -11.00 1.30 6.64
CA GLY A 156 -10.17 0.29 7.32
C GLY A 156 -9.05 0.79 8.24
N GLY A 157 -9.35 0.94 9.54
CA GLY A 157 -8.49 0.56 10.68
C GLY A 157 -7.32 1.47 11.11
N THR A 158 -7.37 1.97 12.35
CA THR A 158 -6.24 2.56 13.12
C THR A 158 -6.06 1.79 14.45
N PRO A 159 -4.95 1.95 15.21
CA PRO A 159 -5.11 2.85 16.35
C PRO A 159 -3.94 3.82 16.62
N THR A 160 -4.35 5.02 17.07
CA THR A 160 -3.62 6.01 17.91
C THR A 160 -2.77 7.06 17.15
N PRO A 161 -2.81 8.35 17.56
CA PRO A 161 -2.65 9.48 16.67
C PRO A 161 -1.17 9.84 16.49
N THR A 162 -0.72 9.82 15.25
CA THR A 162 0.33 10.73 14.82
C THR A 162 -0.38 11.98 14.29
N PRO A 163 0.01 13.20 14.73
CA PRO A 163 -0.59 14.45 14.25
C PRO A 163 -0.57 14.52 12.73
N THR A 164 -1.47 15.30 12.15
CA THR A 164 -1.49 15.66 10.73
C THR A 164 -0.07 16.04 10.30
N VAL A 165 0.66 15.13 9.66
CA VAL A 165 2.01 15.40 9.18
C VAL A 165 1.83 16.25 7.93
N THR A 166 1.87 17.57 8.13
CA THR A 166 2.52 18.42 7.13
C THR A 166 3.86 17.75 6.87
N PRO A 167 4.24 17.38 5.63
CA PRO A 167 5.46 16.62 5.37
C PRO A 167 6.62 17.26 6.14
N SER A 168 7.04 16.57 7.20
CA SER A 168 8.14 17.02 8.03
C SER A 168 9.40 16.52 7.33
N PRO A 169 10.44 17.35 7.18
CA PRO A 169 11.71 16.84 6.68
C PRO A 169 12.13 15.64 7.54
N PRO A 170 12.59 14.54 6.91
CA PRO A 170 13.01 13.36 7.65
C PRO A 170 14.15 13.72 8.62
N PRO A 171 14.21 13.11 9.80
CA PRO A 171 15.26 13.41 10.77
C PRO A 171 16.65 13.13 10.18
N PRO A 172 17.71 13.84 10.63
CA PRO A 172 19.08 13.48 10.27
C PRO A 172 19.36 12.01 10.59
N GLY A 173 19.83 11.25 9.60
CA GLY A 173 20.07 9.81 9.75
C GLY A 173 18.81 8.93 9.67
N ALA A 174 17.69 9.48 9.20
CA ALA A 174 16.49 8.73 8.87
C ALA A 174 16.81 7.56 7.92
N ARG A 175 16.16 6.43 8.17
CA ARG A 175 16.17 5.25 7.31
C ARG A 175 14.89 5.19 6.47
N PRO A 176 14.78 4.28 5.49
CA PRO A 176 13.65 4.26 4.57
C PRO A 176 12.28 4.32 5.24
N CYS A 177 12.06 3.57 6.32
CA CYS A 177 10.77 3.56 6.99
C CYS A 177 10.49 4.81 7.86
N ASP A 178 11.53 5.50 8.33
CA ASP A 178 11.36 6.81 8.98
C ASP A 178 10.93 7.86 7.94
N ILE A 179 11.51 7.81 6.73
CA ILE A 179 11.17 8.69 5.61
C ILE A 179 9.73 8.44 5.16
N TYR A 180 9.34 7.18 5.00
CA TYR A 180 7.97 6.80 4.68
C TYR A 180 6.95 7.26 5.73
N ALA A 181 7.29 7.12 7.02
CA ALA A 181 6.46 7.63 8.11
C ALA A 181 6.33 9.17 8.08
N ALA A 182 7.43 9.89 7.86
CA ALA A 182 7.44 11.35 7.71
C ALA A 182 6.65 11.83 6.46
N GLY A 183 6.58 10.97 5.43
CA GLY A 183 5.77 11.17 4.23
C GLY A 183 4.30 10.78 4.37
N GLY A 184 3.85 10.35 5.55
CA GLY A 184 2.45 9.98 5.81
C GLY A 184 2.03 8.59 5.33
N THR A 185 2.98 7.75 4.90
CA THR A 185 2.73 6.39 4.41
C THR A 185 3.66 5.41 5.13
N ALA A 186 3.39 5.16 6.41
CA ALA A 186 4.28 4.36 7.25
C ALA A 186 4.40 2.90 6.77
N CYS A 187 5.58 2.31 6.98
CA CYS A 187 5.82 0.90 6.68
C CYS A 187 4.90 -0.02 7.48
N VAL A 188 4.34 -1.01 6.78
CA VAL A 188 3.58 -2.12 7.35
C VAL A 188 4.34 -3.43 7.34
N ALA A 189 5.42 -3.50 6.55
CA ALA A 189 6.41 -4.56 6.59
C ALA A 189 7.75 -4.00 6.13
N ALA A 190 8.85 -4.39 6.80
CA ALA A 190 10.19 -3.89 6.50
C ALA A 190 11.22 -5.02 6.64
N HIS A 191 11.80 -5.46 5.52
CA HIS A 191 12.66 -6.64 5.45
C HIS A 191 14.04 -6.28 4.91
N SER A 192 15.09 -6.79 5.56
CA SER A 192 16.46 -6.65 5.05
C SER A 192 17.34 -7.70 5.70
N THR A 193 18.24 -8.31 4.93
CA THR A 193 19.36 -9.10 5.49
C THR A 193 20.63 -8.26 5.65
N THR A 194 20.60 -6.99 5.22
CA THR A 194 21.79 -6.17 5.11
C THR A 194 21.86 -5.08 6.17
N ARG A 195 20.76 -4.39 6.48
CA ARG A 195 20.76 -3.27 7.45
C ARG A 195 19.39 -2.99 8.06
N ALA A 196 19.37 -2.17 9.09
CA ALA A 196 18.15 -1.59 9.62
C ALA A 196 17.49 -0.60 8.63
N LEU A 197 16.16 -0.63 8.59
CA LEU A 197 15.27 0.24 7.81
C LEU A 197 14.57 1.31 8.67
N TYR A 198 14.82 1.30 9.99
CA TYR A 198 14.51 2.39 10.91
C TYR A 198 15.77 2.82 11.65
N GLN A 199 15.95 4.12 11.88
CA GLN A 199 17.08 4.67 12.61
C GLN A 199 17.20 4.08 14.02
N ALA A 200 16.08 3.86 14.70
CA ALA A 200 16.04 3.35 16.06
C ALA A 200 16.07 1.80 16.14
N TYR A 201 16.04 1.08 15.01
CA TYR A 201 15.94 -0.37 15.03
C TYR A 201 17.22 -1.02 15.57
N ASN A 202 17.11 -1.76 16.67
CA ASN A 202 18.22 -2.46 17.32
C ASN A 202 17.98 -3.98 17.43
N GLY A 203 17.13 -4.52 16.56
CA GLY A 203 16.66 -5.91 16.62
C GLY A 203 17.39 -6.87 15.69
N ASN A 204 16.79 -8.05 15.52
CA ASN A 204 17.25 -9.12 14.65
C ASN A 204 16.79 -8.89 13.21
N LEU A 205 17.69 -8.91 12.24
CA LEU A 205 17.36 -8.73 10.83
C LEU A 205 16.87 -10.03 10.18
N TYR A 206 17.52 -11.15 10.48
CA TYR A 206 17.18 -12.47 9.94
C TYR A 206 17.70 -13.59 10.86
N GLN A 207 17.33 -14.82 10.55
CA GLN A 207 17.83 -16.01 11.22
C GLN A 207 18.56 -16.93 10.25
N VAL A 208 19.69 -17.47 10.69
CA VAL A 208 20.41 -18.54 10.00
C VAL A 208 20.24 -19.87 10.72
N ARG A 209 20.23 -20.96 9.96
CA ARG A 209 20.30 -22.34 10.47
C ARG A 209 21.51 -23.04 9.87
N ARG A 210 22.33 -23.66 10.72
CA ARG A 210 23.52 -24.38 10.25
C ARG A 210 23.25 -25.86 10.03
N SER A 211 23.87 -26.43 9.00
CA SER A 211 23.62 -27.83 8.59
C SER A 211 24.27 -28.86 9.49
N SER A 212 25.29 -28.49 10.28
CA SER A 212 26.02 -29.41 11.16
C SER A 212 25.14 -30.02 12.25
N ASP A 213 24.19 -29.26 12.80
CA ASP A 213 23.38 -29.69 13.93
C ASP A 213 21.95 -29.09 13.95
N ASN A 214 21.54 -28.41 12.89
CA ASN A 214 20.24 -27.75 12.77
C ASN A 214 19.95 -26.65 13.81
N THR A 215 20.95 -26.21 14.59
CA THR A 215 20.78 -25.07 15.48
C THR A 215 20.61 -23.78 14.68
N THR A 216 19.91 -22.81 15.27
CA THR A 216 19.63 -21.51 14.66
C THR A 216 20.30 -20.37 15.41
N ARG A 217 20.54 -19.26 14.70
CA ARG A 217 21.04 -18.01 15.28
C ARG A 217 20.41 -16.82 14.57
N ASN A 218 19.94 -15.86 15.36
CA ASN A 218 19.52 -14.58 14.83
C ASN A 218 20.72 -13.66 14.58
N ILE A 219 20.70 -12.95 13.46
CA ILE A 219 21.68 -11.95 13.09
C ILE A 219 21.07 -10.58 13.30
N ALA A 220 21.52 -9.88 14.34
CA ALA A 220 21.12 -8.52 14.66
C ALA A 220 21.98 -7.49 13.92
N VAL A 221 21.57 -6.22 14.02
CA VAL A 221 22.41 -5.08 13.65
C VAL A 221 23.63 -4.95 14.58
N LEU A 222 24.71 -4.36 14.07
CA LEU A 222 25.91 -4.03 14.87
C LEU A 222 25.61 -2.96 15.94
N THR A 223 24.79 -1.99 15.58
CA THR A 223 24.31 -0.88 16.41
C THR A 223 22.91 -0.47 15.93
N ALA A 224 22.15 0.25 16.74
CA ALA A 224 20.83 0.74 16.36
C ALA A 224 20.88 1.50 15.03
N GLY A 225 20.00 1.16 14.09
CA GLY A 225 19.97 1.75 12.74
C GLY A 225 21.12 1.33 11.83
N GLY A 226 21.96 0.38 12.26
CA GLY A 226 23.19 -0.02 11.59
C GLY A 226 23.05 -1.20 10.61
N VAL A 227 24.21 -1.72 10.20
CA VAL A 227 24.37 -2.86 9.28
C VAL A 227 24.32 -4.17 10.05
N ALA A 228 23.95 -5.27 9.38
CA ALA A 228 23.95 -6.62 9.93
C ALA A 228 25.32 -7.01 10.53
N ASN A 229 25.30 -7.73 11.65
CA ASN A 229 26.50 -8.29 12.26
C ASN A 229 26.96 -9.55 11.50
N ALA A 230 27.58 -9.36 10.33
CA ALA A 230 28.06 -10.46 9.50
C ALA A 230 29.13 -11.33 10.20
N ALA A 231 29.91 -10.76 11.13
CA ALA A 231 30.89 -11.53 11.90
C ALA A 231 30.24 -12.59 12.81
N ALA A 232 29.04 -12.31 13.33
CA ALA A 232 28.26 -13.28 14.09
C ALA A 232 27.77 -14.44 13.20
N GLN A 233 27.39 -14.16 11.95
CA GLN A 233 27.08 -15.21 10.97
C GLN A 233 28.32 -16.03 10.63
N ASP A 234 29.43 -15.37 10.29
CA ASP A 234 30.69 -16.03 9.92
C ASP A 234 31.13 -17.01 11.01
N SER A 235 31.09 -16.57 12.27
CA SER A 235 31.45 -17.40 13.42
C SER A 235 30.48 -18.56 13.64
N PHE A 236 29.18 -18.34 13.43
CA PHE A 236 28.16 -19.37 13.63
C PHE A 236 28.19 -20.46 12.54
N CYS A 237 28.48 -20.05 11.31
CA CYS A 237 28.52 -20.89 10.12
C CYS A 237 29.91 -21.49 9.84
N ALA A 238 30.91 -21.21 10.69
CA ALA A 238 32.25 -21.74 10.51
C ALA A 238 32.26 -23.28 10.45
N GLY A 239 32.92 -23.83 9.43
CA GLY A 239 33.05 -25.28 9.23
C GLY A 239 31.76 -26.00 8.80
N THR A 240 30.71 -25.27 8.39
CA THR A 240 29.45 -25.84 7.93
C THR A 240 28.75 -24.92 6.92
N SER A 241 27.64 -25.37 6.34
CA SER A 241 26.77 -24.52 5.52
C SER A 241 25.65 -23.91 6.37
N CYS A 242 25.25 -22.70 6.03
CA CYS A 242 24.09 -22.05 6.64
C CYS A 242 23.05 -21.68 5.60
N VAL A 243 21.80 -21.67 6.03
CA VAL A 243 20.65 -21.20 5.25
C VAL A 243 19.88 -20.13 6.02
N ILE A 244 19.24 -19.19 5.32
CA ILE A 244 18.41 -18.14 5.93
C ILE A 244 16.99 -18.68 6.10
N THR A 245 16.54 -18.85 7.34
CA THR A 245 15.22 -19.46 7.65
C THR A 245 14.10 -18.43 7.72
N VAL A 246 14.40 -17.20 8.14
CA VAL A 246 13.43 -16.11 8.21
C VAL A 246 14.14 -14.78 8.02
N VAL A 247 13.49 -13.86 7.31
CA VAL A 247 13.83 -12.44 7.29
C VAL A 247 12.79 -11.72 8.15
N TYR A 248 13.25 -11.09 9.23
CA TYR A 248 12.36 -10.49 10.22
C TYR A 248 11.80 -9.15 9.73
N ASP A 249 10.56 -8.89 10.11
CA ASP A 249 9.91 -7.61 9.91
C ASP A 249 10.30 -6.61 10.99
N GLN A 250 10.94 -5.52 10.57
CA GLN A 250 11.42 -4.47 11.45
C GLN A 250 10.31 -3.51 11.90
N SER A 251 9.13 -3.55 11.26
CA SER A 251 8.02 -2.62 11.54
C SER A 251 7.32 -2.86 12.89
N GLY A 252 7.55 -4.01 13.52
CA GLY A 252 6.87 -4.40 14.75
C GLY A 252 5.45 -4.95 14.53
N ARG A 253 5.00 -5.07 13.28
CA ARG A 253 3.73 -5.74 12.93
C ARG A 253 3.86 -7.26 12.83
N GLY A 254 5.09 -7.74 12.97
CA GLY A 254 5.42 -9.14 13.03
C GLY A 254 5.24 -9.83 11.69
N ASN A 255 5.39 -9.13 10.56
CA ASN A 255 5.27 -9.64 9.19
C ASN A 255 6.48 -10.45 8.70
N ASP A 256 7.12 -11.21 9.59
CA ASP A 256 8.29 -12.01 9.30
C ASP A 256 8.09 -12.95 8.11
N LEU A 257 9.03 -12.90 7.16
CA LEU A 257 9.06 -13.71 5.95
C LEU A 257 9.80 -15.01 6.21
N TRP A 258 9.05 -16.09 6.37
CA TRP A 258 9.59 -17.44 6.53
C TRP A 258 9.77 -18.11 5.19
N TYR A 259 10.81 -18.93 5.04
CA TYR A 259 10.95 -19.71 3.81
C TYR A 259 9.77 -20.69 3.67
N GLN A 260 9.27 -20.84 2.45
CA GLN A 260 8.22 -21.81 2.15
C GLN A 260 8.82 -23.23 2.24
N GLY A 261 8.21 -24.10 3.03
CA GLY A 261 8.78 -25.39 3.44
C GLY A 261 9.34 -25.39 4.88
N SER A 262 9.15 -24.31 5.62
CA SER A 262 9.40 -24.27 7.07
C SER A 262 8.25 -24.89 7.86
N SER A 263 8.45 -25.10 9.16
CA SER A 263 7.37 -25.48 10.07
C SER A 263 6.31 -24.39 10.26
N VAL A 264 6.67 -23.12 10.01
CA VAL A 264 5.78 -21.96 10.13
C VAL A 264 4.97 -21.78 8.83
N VAL A 265 5.63 -21.95 7.69
CA VAL A 265 5.01 -21.85 6.36
C VAL A 265 5.27 -23.14 5.61
N PRO A 266 4.39 -24.15 5.75
CA PRO A 266 4.48 -25.38 4.97
C PRO A 266 4.44 -25.06 3.48
N GLY A 267 5.30 -25.72 2.71
CA GLY A 267 5.43 -25.51 1.28
C GLY A 267 5.72 -26.82 0.55
N SER A 268 5.83 -26.73 -0.77
CA SER A 268 6.17 -27.86 -1.64
C SER A 268 7.47 -28.53 -1.20
N PRO A 269 7.62 -29.87 -1.31
CA PRO A 269 8.87 -30.57 -1.01
C PRO A 269 10.10 -30.07 -1.80
N GLN A 270 9.87 -29.35 -2.90
CA GLN A 270 10.93 -28.74 -3.71
C GLN A 270 11.42 -27.41 -3.14
N SER A 271 10.67 -26.79 -2.22
CA SER A 271 11.00 -25.50 -1.64
C SER A 271 12.07 -25.63 -0.56
N LYS A 272 13.06 -24.75 -0.60
CA LYS A 272 14.23 -24.77 0.29
C LYS A 272 14.58 -23.34 0.71
N PRO A 273 15.17 -23.13 1.90
CA PRO A 273 15.70 -21.81 2.27
C PRO A 273 16.93 -21.46 1.42
N ALA A 274 17.18 -20.16 1.23
CA ALA A 274 18.37 -19.65 0.54
C ALA A 274 19.64 -19.92 1.36
N THR A 275 20.77 -20.13 0.68
CA THR A 275 22.07 -20.28 1.34
C THR A 275 22.54 -18.92 1.87
N ALA A 276 22.97 -18.88 3.13
CA ALA A 276 23.28 -17.62 3.83
C ALA A 276 24.61 -16.99 3.43
N THR A 277 25.48 -17.73 2.73
CA THR A 277 26.86 -17.32 2.41
C THR A 277 27.13 -17.22 0.92
N THR A 278 26.10 -17.29 0.07
CA THR A 278 26.29 -17.28 -1.39
C THR A 278 26.89 -15.96 -1.89
N GLU A 279 26.44 -14.84 -1.35
CA GLU A 279 26.98 -13.53 -1.70
C GLU A 279 27.12 -12.66 -0.45
N SER A 280 28.35 -12.19 -0.24
CA SER A 280 28.66 -11.09 0.67
C SER A 280 28.91 -9.80 -0.12
N LEU A 281 28.59 -8.67 0.50
CA LEU A 281 28.77 -7.34 -0.03
C LEU A 281 29.19 -6.38 1.11
N THR A 282 29.38 -5.11 0.80
CA THR A 282 29.50 -4.07 1.82
C THR A 282 28.39 -3.04 1.74
N VAL A 283 27.95 -2.58 2.91
CA VAL A 283 27.01 -1.47 3.08
C VAL A 283 27.65 -0.50 4.07
N GLY A 284 27.89 0.74 3.65
CA GLY A 284 28.64 1.72 4.45
C GLY A 284 30.01 1.20 4.90
N GLY A 285 30.68 0.41 4.06
CA GLY A 285 31.97 -0.24 4.36
C GLY A 285 31.91 -1.46 5.29
N ASN A 286 30.75 -1.79 5.86
CA ASN A 286 30.58 -2.97 6.71
C ASN A 286 30.14 -4.17 5.89
N LYS A 287 30.72 -5.34 6.15
CA LYS A 287 30.32 -6.60 5.50
C LYS A 287 28.87 -6.95 5.84
N ALA A 288 28.10 -7.36 4.84
CA ALA A 288 26.75 -7.88 4.97
C ALA A 288 26.54 -9.07 4.00
N TYR A 289 25.45 -9.80 4.19
CA TYR A 289 25.03 -10.90 3.32
C TYR A 289 23.69 -10.58 2.68
N SER A 290 23.55 -10.91 1.40
CA SER A 290 22.28 -10.77 0.70
C SER A 290 21.38 -11.98 0.91
N LEU A 291 20.10 -11.83 0.59
CA LEU A 291 19.22 -12.96 0.38
C LEU A 291 19.32 -13.39 -1.09
N TYR A 292 20.20 -14.36 -1.35
CA TYR A 292 20.47 -14.86 -2.70
C TYR A 292 19.48 -15.96 -3.08
N ILE A 293 18.43 -15.62 -3.83
CA ILE A 293 17.30 -16.50 -4.17
C ILE A 293 17.58 -17.21 -5.50
N ASN A 294 17.76 -18.53 -5.45
CA ASN A 294 17.79 -19.39 -6.63
C ASN A 294 16.42 -20.07 -6.83
N PRO A 295 16.18 -20.72 -8.00
CA PRO A 295 15.04 -21.58 -8.17
C PRO A 295 14.91 -22.58 -7.01
N GLY A 296 13.70 -22.72 -6.48
CA GLY A 296 13.38 -23.48 -5.27
C GLY A 296 13.49 -22.68 -3.97
N ASN A 297 14.02 -21.46 -3.97
CA ASN A 297 13.99 -20.57 -2.80
C ASN A 297 12.81 -19.59 -2.89
N SER A 298 12.03 -19.48 -1.81
CA SER A 298 10.98 -18.46 -1.70
C SER A 298 10.60 -18.23 -0.24
N TYR A 299 10.08 -17.05 0.03
CA TYR A 299 9.63 -16.65 1.36
C TYR A 299 8.22 -16.08 1.29
N TRP A 300 7.45 -16.28 2.34
CA TRP A 300 6.05 -15.88 2.36
C TRP A 300 5.56 -15.58 3.77
N ARG A 301 4.55 -14.72 3.86
CA ARG A 301 3.81 -14.45 5.08
C ARG A 301 2.36 -14.09 4.78
N ASP A 302 1.42 -14.67 5.53
CA ASP A 302 0.07 -14.11 5.64
C ASP A 302 0.09 -12.84 6.51
N GLY A 303 -0.15 -11.68 5.89
CA GLY A 303 -0.14 -10.36 6.53
C GLY A 303 -1.49 -9.65 6.56
N HIS A 304 -2.59 -10.33 6.16
CA HIS A 304 -3.88 -9.65 5.98
C HIS A 304 -4.47 -9.09 7.28
N LEU A 305 -4.05 -9.62 8.43
CA LEU A 305 -4.48 -9.17 9.77
C LEU A 305 -3.47 -8.28 10.48
N THR A 306 -2.33 -8.00 9.87
CA THR A 306 -1.20 -7.25 10.49
C THR A 306 -0.99 -5.88 9.84
N GLY A 307 -1.89 -5.49 8.93
CA GLY A 307 -1.94 -4.17 8.31
C GLY A 307 -1.39 -4.09 6.90
N VAL A 308 -1.07 -5.21 6.25
CA VAL A 308 -0.82 -5.22 4.82
C VAL A 308 -2.11 -4.85 4.08
N PRO A 309 -2.10 -3.90 3.12
CA PRO A 309 -3.31 -3.45 2.44
C PRO A 309 -4.08 -4.58 1.73
N THR A 310 -5.40 -4.56 1.83
CA THR A 310 -6.30 -5.53 1.17
C THR A 310 -7.33 -4.84 0.28
N GLY A 311 -7.94 -5.59 -0.64
CA GLY A 311 -8.88 -5.09 -1.64
C GLY A 311 -8.29 -3.94 -2.44
N SER A 312 -9.00 -2.81 -2.43
CA SER A 312 -8.62 -1.57 -3.09
C SER A 312 -7.87 -0.59 -2.20
N GLN A 313 -7.42 -0.98 -1.00
CA GLN A 313 -6.64 -0.08 -0.14
C GLN A 313 -5.34 0.34 -0.85
N PRO A 314 -4.94 1.62 -0.74
CA PRO A 314 -3.71 2.10 -1.38
C PRO A 314 -2.47 1.52 -0.69
N GLU A 315 -1.44 1.22 -1.48
CA GLU A 315 -0.15 0.77 -0.97
C GLU A 315 1.01 1.28 -1.82
N GLY A 316 2.21 1.17 -1.24
CA GLY A 316 3.46 1.35 -1.95
C GLY A 316 4.53 0.42 -1.41
N MET A 317 5.54 0.17 -2.21
CA MET A 317 6.64 -0.71 -1.84
C MET A 317 7.89 -0.38 -2.63
N TYR A 318 9.03 -0.77 -2.08
CA TYR A 318 10.30 -0.75 -2.78
C TYR A 318 11.10 -2.01 -2.47
N MET A 319 12.01 -2.37 -3.36
CA MET A 319 13.11 -3.27 -3.05
C MET A 319 14.42 -2.78 -3.66
N VAL A 320 15.53 -3.09 -2.99
CA VAL A 320 16.86 -3.07 -3.57
C VAL A 320 17.21 -4.50 -3.98
N THR A 321 17.47 -4.70 -5.27
CA THR A 321 17.70 -6.00 -5.91
C THR A 321 18.95 -5.99 -6.82
N SER A 322 19.31 -7.14 -7.40
CA SER A 322 20.47 -7.28 -8.28
C SER A 322 20.12 -7.41 -9.75
N GLY A 323 20.59 -6.49 -10.59
CA GLY A 323 20.46 -6.54 -12.06
C GLY A 323 21.29 -7.62 -12.74
N ILE A 324 22.22 -8.25 -12.00
CA ILE A 324 23.14 -9.26 -12.56
C ILE A 324 22.82 -10.70 -12.12
N HIS A 325 21.98 -10.87 -11.10
CA HIS A 325 21.48 -12.18 -10.69
C HIS A 325 19.98 -12.24 -10.99
N VAL A 326 19.64 -12.65 -12.20
CA VAL A 326 18.26 -12.70 -12.71
C VAL A 326 18.11 -13.81 -13.75
N ASN A 327 16.90 -14.37 -13.87
CA ASN A 327 16.53 -15.27 -14.95
C ASN A 327 15.15 -14.89 -15.53
N SER A 328 14.58 -15.76 -16.37
CA SER A 328 13.24 -15.61 -16.95
C SER A 328 12.20 -16.53 -16.30
N GLY A 329 12.52 -17.13 -15.15
CA GLY A 329 11.59 -18.00 -14.43
C GLY A 329 10.57 -17.19 -13.63
N CYS A 330 9.32 -17.64 -13.64
CA CYS A 330 8.27 -16.99 -12.85
C CYS A 330 8.38 -17.38 -11.36
N CYS A 331 8.30 -16.41 -10.45
CA CYS A 331 8.41 -14.96 -10.67
C CYS A 331 9.26 -14.36 -9.54
N PHE A 332 10.18 -13.45 -9.84
CA PHE A 332 11.02 -12.84 -8.80
C PHE A 332 10.31 -11.59 -8.27
N ASP A 333 9.39 -11.82 -7.35
CA ASP A 333 8.50 -10.77 -6.85
C ASP A 333 8.79 -10.39 -5.41
N TYR A 334 8.45 -9.15 -5.04
CA TYR A 334 8.34 -8.68 -3.66
C TYR A 334 7.15 -7.73 -3.53
N GLY A 335 6.22 -8.04 -2.62
CA GLY A 335 4.99 -7.26 -2.45
C GLY A 335 3.78 -8.08 -2.04
N ASN A 336 2.60 -7.54 -2.34
CA ASN A 336 1.30 -8.08 -1.95
C ASN A 336 0.93 -9.31 -2.78
N SER A 337 0.45 -10.37 -2.14
CA SER A 337 0.00 -11.58 -2.81
C SER A 337 -1.25 -12.19 -2.21
N GLU A 338 -1.67 -13.31 -2.79
CA GLU A 338 -2.75 -14.15 -2.29
C GLU A 338 -2.41 -14.85 -0.97
N THR A 339 -3.39 -14.89 -0.09
CA THR A 339 -3.37 -15.63 1.18
C THR A 339 -3.46 -17.13 0.97
N THR A 340 -4.08 -17.55 -0.13
CA THR A 340 -4.30 -18.96 -0.48
C THR A 340 -3.10 -19.59 -1.20
N ARG A 341 -2.15 -18.76 -1.64
CA ARG A 341 -1.05 -19.12 -2.54
C ARG A 341 -1.54 -19.80 -3.83
N LYS A 342 -2.53 -19.18 -4.46
CA LYS A 342 -3.13 -19.58 -5.73
C LYS A 342 -3.38 -18.32 -6.56
N ALA A 343 -3.30 -18.49 -7.87
CA ALA A 343 -3.73 -17.51 -8.85
C ALA A 343 -5.26 -17.30 -8.77
N ASP A 344 -5.70 -16.33 -7.95
CA ASP A 344 -7.12 -16.22 -7.60
C ASP A 344 -7.91 -15.32 -8.57
N ALA A 345 -7.39 -14.14 -8.93
CA ALA A 345 -8.05 -13.23 -9.87
C ALA A 345 -7.14 -12.08 -10.31
N ALA A 346 -7.44 -11.47 -11.46
CA ALA A 346 -6.89 -10.16 -11.82
C ALA A 346 -7.03 -9.14 -10.67
N GLY A 347 -5.91 -8.55 -10.28
CA GLY A 347 -5.78 -7.59 -9.17
C GLY A 347 -5.66 -8.22 -7.78
N ALA A 348 -5.50 -9.54 -7.66
CA ALA A 348 -5.31 -10.23 -6.39
C ALA A 348 -3.89 -10.07 -5.82
N MET A 349 -2.90 -9.84 -6.69
CA MET A 349 -1.54 -9.44 -6.34
C MET A 349 -1.30 -7.94 -6.61
N ASP A 350 -0.28 -7.39 -5.96
CA ASP A 350 0.30 -6.09 -6.25
C ASP A 350 1.76 -6.13 -5.78
N ALA A 351 2.65 -6.64 -6.63
CA ALA A 351 4.04 -6.89 -6.28
C ALA A 351 5.01 -6.34 -7.33
N ILE A 352 6.19 -5.90 -6.87
CA ILE A 352 7.29 -5.57 -7.78
C ILE A 352 7.83 -6.88 -8.34
N ASN A 353 7.83 -7.03 -9.65
CA ASN A 353 8.60 -8.05 -10.35
C ASN A 353 9.92 -7.44 -10.86
N PHE A 354 11.02 -8.17 -10.69
CA PHE A 354 12.29 -7.81 -11.31
C PHE A 354 12.96 -9.01 -11.97
N SER A 355 12.81 -9.13 -13.29
CA SER A 355 13.25 -10.32 -14.02
C SER A 355 13.58 -10.04 -15.49
N LYS A 356 14.04 -11.07 -16.21
CA LYS A 356 14.15 -11.07 -17.68
C LYS A 356 12.86 -11.55 -18.36
N GLN A 357 11.76 -11.72 -17.61
CA GLN A 357 10.49 -12.18 -18.15
C GLN A 357 9.60 -11.00 -18.52
N CYS A 358 9.28 -10.85 -19.81
CA CYS A 358 8.38 -9.81 -20.30
C CYS A 358 7.13 -10.46 -20.92
N TRP A 359 6.19 -10.90 -20.09
CA TRP A 359 5.07 -11.76 -20.50
C TRP A 359 4.21 -11.17 -21.63
N PHE A 360 3.88 -9.89 -21.55
CA PHE A 360 3.03 -9.22 -22.52
C PHE A 360 3.80 -8.48 -23.61
N GLY A 361 5.14 -8.60 -23.61
CA GLY A 361 5.97 -7.71 -24.40
C GLY A 361 5.95 -6.28 -23.84
N GLY A 362 6.43 -5.34 -24.64
CA GLY A 362 6.45 -3.94 -24.27
C GLY A 362 7.65 -3.49 -23.43
N CYS A 363 8.59 -4.41 -23.15
CA CYS A 363 9.86 -4.11 -22.49
C CYS A 363 10.98 -3.86 -23.51
N GLN A 364 11.84 -2.88 -23.25
CA GLN A 364 12.96 -2.52 -24.14
C GLN A 364 14.24 -3.28 -23.78
N GLY A 365 14.95 -3.82 -24.78
CA GLY A 365 16.26 -4.47 -24.60
C GLY A 365 16.15 -5.94 -24.16
N SER A 366 17.14 -6.44 -23.42
CA SER A 366 17.22 -7.83 -22.95
C SER A 366 16.90 -8.02 -21.46
N GLY A 367 16.42 -6.96 -20.81
CA GLY A 367 16.19 -6.93 -19.37
C GLY A 367 17.47 -6.94 -18.52
N PRO A 368 17.35 -7.09 -17.20
CA PRO A 368 16.08 -7.24 -16.47
C PRO A 368 15.28 -5.94 -16.37
N TRP A 369 13.98 -6.04 -16.13
CA TRP A 369 13.04 -4.93 -16.05
C TRP A 369 12.34 -4.87 -14.70
N VAL A 370 11.92 -3.66 -14.30
CA VAL A 370 10.97 -3.49 -13.20
C VAL A 370 9.57 -3.54 -13.77
N GLN A 371 8.72 -4.42 -13.25
CA GLN A 371 7.33 -4.60 -13.66
C GLN A 371 6.43 -4.71 -12.41
N ALA A 372 5.11 -4.62 -12.60
CA ALA A 372 4.14 -4.95 -11.58
C ALA A 372 3.54 -6.33 -11.87
N ASP A 373 3.64 -7.26 -10.92
CA ASP A 373 2.79 -8.44 -10.92
C ASP A 373 1.46 -8.07 -10.25
N LEU A 374 0.39 -8.07 -11.06
CA LEU A 374 -0.97 -7.74 -10.61
C LEU A 374 -1.88 -8.98 -10.61
N GLU A 375 -1.28 -10.18 -10.64
CA GLU A 375 -1.89 -11.49 -10.90
C GLU A 375 -2.37 -11.64 -12.36
N TRP A 376 -2.18 -12.84 -12.93
CA TRP A 376 -2.36 -13.13 -14.37
C TRP A 376 -1.53 -12.29 -15.32
N GLY A 377 -0.46 -11.63 -14.84
CA GLY A 377 0.27 -10.71 -15.70
C GLY A 377 1.44 -9.97 -15.07
N LEU A 378 2.56 -9.88 -15.81
CA LEU A 378 3.65 -8.95 -15.51
C LEU A 378 3.50 -7.69 -16.36
N PHE A 379 3.11 -6.59 -15.72
CA PHE A 379 2.78 -5.34 -16.39
C PHE A 379 3.97 -4.36 -16.40
N PRO A 380 4.50 -3.99 -17.57
CA PRO A 380 5.46 -2.90 -17.69
C PRO A 380 4.78 -1.52 -17.64
N GLY A 381 3.45 -1.46 -17.62
CA GLY A 381 2.61 -0.26 -17.52
C GLY A 381 1.12 -0.63 -17.55
N GLY A 382 0.22 0.35 -17.69
CA GLY A 382 -1.24 0.17 -17.60
C GLY A 382 -1.91 -0.57 -18.76
N SER A 383 -1.14 -1.26 -19.60
CA SER A 383 -1.67 -2.13 -20.65
C SER A 383 -0.65 -3.21 -21.00
N GLN A 384 -1.08 -4.18 -21.80
CA GLN A 384 -0.21 -5.19 -22.41
C GLN A 384 0.55 -4.65 -23.63
N SER A 385 0.37 -3.37 -23.99
CA SER A 385 1.06 -2.75 -25.13
C SER A 385 2.41 -2.18 -24.74
N TRP A 386 3.21 -1.83 -25.75
CA TRP A 386 4.54 -1.26 -25.55
C TRP A 386 4.53 0.01 -24.70
N ASN A 387 5.33 0.00 -23.63
CA ASN A 387 5.59 1.17 -22.80
C ASN A 387 6.90 1.83 -23.26
N PRO A 388 6.86 3.02 -23.87
CA PRO A 388 8.05 3.69 -24.40
C PRO A 388 9.08 4.07 -23.33
N ASN A 389 8.66 4.20 -22.07
CA ASN A 389 9.55 4.54 -20.96
C ASN A 389 10.20 3.30 -20.33
N GLN A 390 9.73 2.09 -20.66
CA GLN A 390 10.24 0.87 -20.04
C GLN A 390 11.68 0.59 -20.49
N ARG A 391 12.57 0.29 -19.54
CA ARG A 391 14.00 0.09 -19.81
C ARG A 391 14.64 -0.94 -18.89
N ALA A 392 15.75 -1.52 -19.35
CA ALA A 392 16.51 -2.49 -18.58
C ALA A 392 17.39 -1.84 -17.50
N PHE A 393 17.59 -2.54 -16.38
CA PHE A 393 18.47 -2.15 -15.27
C PHE A 393 19.52 -3.26 -15.00
N PRO A 394 20.60 -3.32 -15.79
CA PRO A 394 21.59 -4.40 -15.71
C PRO A 394 22.65 -4.23 -14.61
N GLN A 395 22.63 -3.11 -13.88
CA GLN A 395 23.61 -2.83 -12.82
C GLN A 395 23.42 -3.73 -11.59
N LYS A 396 24.50 -3.97 -10.83
CA LYS A 396 24.48 -4.90 -9.68
C LYS A 396 23.50 -4.51 -8.57
N PHE A 397 23.23 -3.23 -8.36
CA PHE A 397 22.29 -2.78 -7.33
C PHE A 397 21.22 -1.88 -7.96
N VAL A 398 19.97 -2.31 -7.87
CA VAL A 398 18.83 -1.66 -8.51
C VAL A 398 17.81 -1.34 -7.44
N THR A 399 17.34 -0.10 -7.39
CA THR A 399 16.14 0.25 -6.63
C THR A 399 14.94 0.11 -7.56
N ALA A 400 13.94 -0.64 -7.14
CA ALA A 400 12.66 -0.79 -7.83
C ALA A 400 11.53 -0.33 -6.90
N THR A 401 10.56 0.44 -7.41
CA THR A 401 9.37 0.85 -6.64
C THR A 401 8.09 0.56 -7.40
N LEU A 402 7.04 0.25 -6.63
CA LEU A 402 5.66 0.11 -7.09
C LEU A 402 4.76 0.83 -6.09
N LYS A 403 3.80 1.60 -6.57
CA LYS A 403 2.71 2.14 -5.74
C LYS A 403 1.41 2.12 -6.49
N ASN A 404 0.33 1.84 -5.79
CA ASN A 404 -0.98 1.60 -6.38
C ASN A 404 -2.06 2.16 -5.46
N ASN A 405 -2.97 2.98 -5.99
CA ASN A 405 -4.07 3.51 -5.18
C ASN A 405 -5.24 2.52 -5.05
N GLY A 406 -5.15 1.36 -5.70
CA GLY A 406 -6.10 0.27 -5.64
C GLY A 406 -7.38 0.46 -6.45
N THR A 407 -7.60 1.63 -7.05
CA THR A 407 -8.87 1.95 -7.74
C THR A 407 -8.70 2.47 -9.15
N SER A 408 -7.62 3.17 -9.46
CA SER A 408 -7.51 3.85 -10.75
C SER A 408 -6.10 4.03 -11.26
N ARG A 409 -5.09 4.06 -10.39
CA ARG A 409 -3.74 4.49 -10.76
C ARG A 409 -2.67 3.68 -10.05
N PHE A 410 -1.61 3.36 -10.77
CA PHE A 410 -0.37 2.84 -10.22
C PHE A 410 0.84 3.44 -10.92
N ALA A 411 2.00 3.34 -10.28
CA ALA A 411 3.26 3.80 -10.82
C ALA A 411 4.38 2.80 -10.53
N ILE A 412 5.31 2.67 -11.47
CA ILE A 412 6.52 1.86 -11.36
C ILE A 412 7.72 2.77 -11.62
N LYS A 413 8.75 2.68 -10.77
CA LYS A 413 10.01 3.40 -10.94
C LYS A 413 11.21 2.48 -10.77
N GLY A 414 12.33 2.88 -11.34
CA GLY A 414 13.60 2.18 -11.19
C GLY A 414 14.80 3.13 -11.14
N SER A 415 15.88 2.72 -10.48
CA SER A 415 17.15 3.46 -10.46
C SER A 415 18.34 2.51 -10.23
N ASP A 416 19.53 3.00 -10.52
CA ASP A 416 20.74 2.51 -9.86
C ASP A 416 20.63 2.81 -8.34
N ALA A 417 20.87 1.81 -7.50
CA ALA A 417 20.86 1.98 -6.05
C ALA A 417 22.17 2.59 -5.52
N GLN A 418 23.20 2.70 -6.35
CA GLN A 418 24.48 3.32 -5.98
C GLN A 418 24.56 4.80 -6.36
N SER A 419 23.66 5.31 -7.21
CA SER A 419 23.69 6.69 -7.69
C SER A 419 22.34 7.16 -8.27
N GLY A 420 22.16 8.48 -8.38
CA GLY A 420 21.04 9.07 -9.13
C GLY A 420 19.67 9.02 -8.44
N SER A 421 18.66 9.47 -9.18
CA SER A 421 17.27 9.57 -8.77
C SER A 421 16.40 8.52 -9.44
N LEU A 422 15.23 8.24 -8.86
CA LEU A 422 14.24 7.35 -9.46
C LEU A 422 13.81 7.84 -10.85
N TYR A 423 13.81 6.91 -11.80
CA TYR A 423 13.26 7.10 -13.13
C TYR A 423 11.85 6.53 -13.19
N THR A 424 10.86 7.35 -13.55
CA THR A 424 9.47 6.90 -13.72
C THR A 424 9.32 6.08 -15.00
N LEU A 425 9.07 4.78 -14.85
CA LEU A 425 8.82 3.86 -15.96
C LEU A 425 7.35 3.90 -16.36
N TYR A 426 6.46 3.99 -15.39
CA TYR A 426 5.03 4.15 -15.61
C TYR A 426 4.41 4.96 -14.49
N ASP A 427 3.44 5.79 -14.83
CA ASP A 427 2.56 6.45 -13.87
C ASP A 427 1.23 6.77 -14.55
N GLY A 428 0.20 5.99 -14.25
CA GLY A 428 -1.07 6.07 -14.96
C GLY A 428 -2.11 5.03 -14.55
N GLY A 429 -3.10 4.84 -15.42
CA GLY A 429 -4.26 3.97 -15.20
C GLY A 429 -3.91 2.51 -14.89
N LEU A 430 -4.71 1.86 -14.03
CA LEU A 430 -4.68 0.39 -13.91
C LEU A 430 -5.06 -0.27 -15.26
N PRO A 431 -4.55 -1.47 -15.56
CA PRO A 431 -4.97 -2.21 -16.74
C PRO A 431 -6.48 -2.51 -16.73
N PRO A 432 -7.13 -2.61 -17.90
CA PRO A 432 -8.56 -2.96 -17.98
C PRO A 432 -8.87 -4.27 -17.25
N GLY A 433 -9.88 -4.24 -16.36
CA GLY A 433 -10.29 -5.40 -15.56
C GLY A 433 -9.60 -5.56 -14.20
N TYR A 434 -8.61 -4.70 -13.87
CA TYR A 434 -7.87 -4.72 -12.60
C TYR A 434 -8.37 -3.66 -11.60
N SER A 435 -9.38 -2.86 -11.98
CA SER A 435 -10.02 -1.87 -11.11
C SER A 435 -11.42 -2.33 -10.68
N PRO A 436 -11.76 -2.24 -9.38
CA PRO A 436 -10.83 -2.06 -8.27
C PRO A 436 -9.92 -3.30 -8.09
N MET A 437 -8.75 -3.08 -7.47
CA MET A 437 -7.86 -4.17 -7.05
C MET A 437 -8.54 -5.04 -5.99
N LYS A 438 -8.09 -6.28 -5.86
CA LYS A 438 -8.65 -7.35 -4.99
C LYS A 438 -7.57 -7.99 -4.12
N LYS A 439 -6.61 -7.17 -3.69
CA LYS A 439 -5.42 -7.60 -2.95
C LYS A 439 -5.78 -8.38 -1.71
N GLN A 440 -5.00 -9.39 -1.38
CA GLN A 440 -5.34 -10.24 -0.23
C GLN A 440 -4.46 -10.00 1.00
N GLY A 441 -3.35 -9.28 0.86
CA GLY A 441 -2.53 -8.85 2.00
C GLY A 441 -1.55 -9.89 2.52
N ALA A 442 -1.30 -10.97 1.79
CA ALA A 442 -0.08 -11.75 2.03
C ALA A 442 1.14 -11.02 1.45
N ILE A 443 2.33 -11.44 1.86
CA ILE A 443 3.61 -10.92 1.39
C ILE A 443 4.39 -12.07 0.77
N ILE A 444 4.83 -11.90 -0.47
CA ILE A 444 5.76 -12.82 -1.16
C ILE A 444 7.16 -12.21 -1.24
N LEU A 445 8.15 -13.09 -1.33
CA LEU A 445 9.50 -12.72 -1.73
C LEU A 445 10.16 -13.86 -2.52
N GLY A 446 10.53 -13.54 -3.76
CA GLY A 446 11.28 -14.40 -4.65
C GLY A 446 10.45 -15.45 -5.40
N SER A 447 9.13 -15.41 -5.33
CA SER A 447 8.22 -16.27 -6.11
C SER A 447 6.96 -15.50 -6.50
N GLY A 448 6.23 -16.00 -7.50
CA GLY A 448 4.85 -15.55 -7.76
C GLY A 448 3.88 -15.94 -6.64
N GLY A 449 2.66 -15.38 -6.69
CA GLY A 449 1.62 -15.57 -5.69
C GLY A 449 1.07 -16.99 -5.60
N ASP A 450 1.10 -17.74 -6.71
CA ASP A 450 0.64 -19.14 -6.80
C ASP A 450 1.68 -20.19 -6.35
N CYS A 451 2.86 -19.74 -5.91
CA CYS A 451 3.94 -20.56 -5.38
C CYS A 451 4.06 -20.41 -3.85
N CYS A 452 4.58 -21.35 -3.10
CA CYS A 452 5.03 -22.71 -3.39
C CYS A 452 4.38 -23.60 -2.34
N LYS A 453 3.05 -23.67 -2.36
CA LYS A 453 2.23 -24.40 -1.37
C LYS A 453 2.49 -25.91 -1.41
N PRO A 454 2.08 -26.69 -0.38
CA PRO A 454 2.45 -28.11 -0.26
C PRO A 454 2.17 -29.00 -1.47
N ASP A 455 1.10 -28.72 -2.22
CA ASP A 455 0.69 -29.42 -3.45
C ASP A 455 1.08 -28.66 -4.74
N GLY A 456 1.87 -27.59 -4.62
CA GLY A 456 2.32 -26.74 -5.72
C GLY A 456 3.75 -27.04 -6.21
N GLY A 457 4.18 -26.26 -7.19
CA GLY A 457 5.56 -26.30 -7.71
C GLY A 457 6.57 -25.59 -6.79
N ALA A 458 7.79 -25.47 -7.28
CA ALA A 458 8.85 -24.66 -6.69
C ALA A 458 8.99 -23.33 -7.42
N ASN A 459 9.58 -22.34 -6.75
CA ASN A 459 9.98 -21.10 -7.40
C ASN A 459 10.90 -21.40 -8.59
N LEU A 460 10.63 -20.80 -9.76
CA LEU A 460 11.48 -20.93 -10.95
C LEU A 460 12.38 -19.71 -11.15
N SER A 461 12.11 -18.63 -10.43
CA SER A 461 12.82 -17.37 -10.56
C SER A 461 14.20 -17.40 -9.88
N ALA A 462 15.06 -16.47 -10.29
CA ALA A 462 16.31 -16.18 -9.64
C ALA A 462 16.42 -14.67 -9.42
N GLY A 463 16.91 -14.27 -8.26
CA GLY A 463 17.09 -12.88 -7.88
C GLY A 463 17.87 -12.72 -6.58
N THR A 464 18.36 -11.51 -6.33
CA THR A 464 19.00 -11.18 -5.04
C THR A 464 18.22 -10.08 -4.38
N PHE A 465 17.76 -10.30 -3.15
CA PHE A 465 17.11 -9.28 -2.34
C PHE A 465 18.07 -8.76 -1.28
N TYR A 466 18.22 -7.44 -1.18
CA TYR A 466 19.09 -6.80 -0.17
C TYR A 466 18.27 -6.16 0.96
N GLU A 467 17.24 -5.40 0.58
CA GLU A 467 16.28 -4.75 1.47
C GLU A 467 15.00 -4.38 0.71
N GLY A 468 13.91 -4.15 1.43
CA GLY A 468 12.65 -3.68 0.89
C GLY A 468 11.60 -3.46 1.98
N ALA A 469 10.61 -2.63 1.68
CA ALA A 469 9.49 -2.38 2.58
C ALA A 469 8.18 -2.24 1.80
N MET A 470 7.08 -2.51 2.49
CA MET A 470 5.72 -2.22 2.05
C MET A 470 5.09 -1.20 3.00
N VAL A 471 4.25 -0.31 2.48
CA VAL A 471 3.59 0.75 3.23
C VAL A 471 2.09 0.78 2.97
N ALA A 472 1.31 1.20 3.96
CA ALA A 472 -0.09 1.54 3.77
C ALA A 472 -0.23 3.00 3.32
N GLY A 473 -1.03 3.25 2.29
CA GLY A 473 -1.14 4.54 1.63
C GLY A 473 -0.39 4.61 0.30
N TYR A 474 -0.61 5.70 -0.45
CA TYR A 474 0.02 5.93 -1.75
C TYR A 474 1.18 6.93 -1.60
N PRO A 475 2.46 6.48 -1.59
CA PRO A 475 3.58 7.37 -1.28
C PRO A 475 3.71 8.50 -2.29
N SER A 476 4.04 9.69 -1.80
CA SER A 476 4.37 10.81 -2.67
C SER A 476 5.69 10.55 -3.41
N ASP A 477 5.85 11.17 -4.58
CA ASP A 477 7.12 11.14 -5.33
C ASP A 477 8.29 11.70 -4.51
N ALA A 478 8.04 12.73 -3.70
CA ALA A 478 9.03 13.30 -2.81
C ALA A 478 9.51 12.28 -1.75
N THR A 479 8.59 11.49 -1.19
CA THR A 479 8.90 10.42 -0.24
C THR A 479 9.76 9.34 -0.89
N GLU A 480 9.38 8.84 -2.06
CA GLU A 480 10.15 7.80 -2.78
C GLU A 480 11.54 8.33 -3.19
N ASN A 481 11.65 9.58 -3.63
CA ASN A 481 12.92 10.19 -3.99
C ASN A 481 13.85 10.36 -2.77
N ALA A 482 13.29 10.68 -1.59
CA ALA A 482 14.06 10.74 -0.36
C ALA A 482 14.55 9.35 0.09
N VAL A 483 13.71 8.32 -0.06
CA VAL A 483 14.12 6.91 0.17
C VAL A 483 15.26 6.52 -0.78
N GLN A 484 15.16 6.84 -2.07
CA GLN A 484 16.23 6.57 -3.03
C GLN A 484 17.53 7.29 -2.64
N ALA A 485 17.48 8.55 -2.24
CA ALA A 485 18.66 9.29 -1.80
C ALA A 485 19.31 8.63 -0.57
N GLU A 486 18.51 8.12 0.36
CA GLU A 486 18.99 7.35 1.52
C GLU A 486 19.66 6.04 1.09
N ILE A 487 19.05 5.28 0.16
CA ILE A 487 19.62 4.04 -0.39
C ILE A 487 20.99 4.31 -1.05
N VAL A 488 21.10 5.37 -1.84
CA VAL A 488 22.38 5.78 -2.45
C VAL A 488 23.41 6.08 -1.36
N SER A 489 23.01 6.77 -0.30
CA SER A 489 23.88 7.09 0.83
C SER A 489 24.30 5.85 1.65
N ALA A 490 23.55 4.76 1.57
CA ALA A 490 23.87 3.49 2.23
C ALA A 490 25.17 2.87 1.69
N GLY A 491 25.57 3.20 0.45
CA GLY A 491 26.88 2.83 -0.08
C GLY A 491 27.05 1.34 -0.34
N TYR A 492 26.05 0.69 -0.95
CA TYR A 492 26.13 -0.70 -1.43
C TYR A 492 27.35 -0.89 -2.37
N ARG A 493 28.22 -1.87 -2.13
CA ARG A 493 29.36 -2.24 -2.99
C ARG A 493 29.59 -3.75 -3.03
#